data_AF-A0A1V4X356-F1
#
_entry.id   AF-A0A1V4X356-F1
#
_cell.length_a   1.000
_cell.length_b   1.000
_cell.length_c   1.000
_cell.angle_alpha   90.00
_cell.angle_beta   90.00
_cell.angle_gamma   90.00
#
_symmetry.space_group_name_H-M   'P 1'
#
loop_
_entity.id
_entity.type
_entity.pdbx_description
1 polymer ?
#
loop_
_entity_poly.entity_id
_entity_poly.type
_entity_poly.pdbx_seq_one_letter_code
_entity_poly.pdbx_strand_id
1 'polypeptide(L)'
;MEWIEIIRLRTQPDVEPLVVKWLKDLVHNIGGTPGLNEARIYTHSAVPGDVSLHILWNTVQDIHAESEIGLMAAETLKKYGILDHTVWLRKGNNGNDPRGQVTR
;
A
#
# COMPACT_ATOMS: atom_id res chain seq x y z
N MET A 1 4.47 -1.23 -15.70
CA MET A 1 5.50 -1.42 -14.66
C MET A 1 4.75 -1.58 -13.35
N GLU A 2 5.08 -2.60 -12.57
CA GLU A 2 4.38 -2.86 -11.32
C GLU A 2 5.13 -2.25 -10.15
N TRP A 3 4.39 -1.56 -9.29
CA TRP A 3 4.92 -0.92 -8.10
C TRP A 3 3.84 -0.90 -7.02
N ILE A 4 4.27 -0.79 -5.76
CA ILE A 4 3.39 -0.85 -4.60
C ILE A 4 3.65 0.32 -3.67
N GLU A 5 2.58 0.92 -3.19
CA GLU A 5 2.61 1.83 -2.05
C GLU A 5 2.22 1.08 -0.79
N ILE A 6 2.98 1.31 0.27
CA ILE A 6 2.68 0.78 1.60
C ILE A 6 2.54 1.98 2.52
N ILE A 7 1.32 2.17 3.02
CA ILE A 7 1.00 3.20 4.01
C ILE A 7 0.69 2.47 5.30
N ARG A 8 1.58 2.59 6.28
CA ARG A 8 1.45 1.94 7.60
C ARG A 8 1.17 3.00 8.65
N LEU A 9 0.15 2.76 9.45
CA LEU A 9 -0.26 3.61 10.56
C LEU A 9 -0.18 2.81 11.86
N ARG A 10 0.56 3.35 12.83
CA ARG A 10 0.48 2.95 14.24
C ARG A 10 -0.42 3.93 14.98
N THR A 11 -1.59 3.46 15.39
CA THR A 11 -2.60 4.21 16.13
C THR A 11 -2.91 3.54 17.46
N GLN A 12 -3.80 4.13 18.24
CA GLN A 12 -4.30 3.50 19.47
C GLN A 12 -5.28 2.36 19.11
N PRO A 13 -5.32 1.25 19.87
CA PRO A 13 -6.15 0.09 19.54
C PRO A 13 -7.65 0.39 19.44
N ASP A 14 -8.15 1.35 20.21
CA ASP A 14 -9.54 1.82 20.19
C ASP A 14 -9.87 2.68 18.97
N VAL A 15 -8.86 3.29 18.34
CA VAL A 15 -8.99 4.08 17.11
C VAL A 15 -8.92 3.20 15.85
N GLU A 16 -8.30 2.01 15.94
CA GLU A 16 -8.14 1.07 14.81
C GLU A 16 -9.46 0.81 14.04
N PRO A 17 -10.60 0.50 14.68
CA PRO A 17 -11.83 0.20 13.94
C PRO A 17 -12.32 1.38 13.08
N LEU A 18 -12.13 2.62 13.55
CA LEU A 18 -12.46 3.83 12.81
C LEU A 18 -11.57 3.98 11.58
N VAL A 19 -10.26 3.76 11.74
CA VAL A 19 -9.28 3.79 10.65
C VAL A 19 -9.58 2.72 9.61
N VAL A 20 -9.81 1.48 10.05
CA VAL A 20 -10.11 0.36 9.15
C VAL A 20 -11.41 0.60 8.37
N LYS A 21 -12.43 1.19 9.00
CA LYS A 21 -13.66 1.58 8.30
C LYS A 21 -13.36 2.62 7.21
N TRP A 22 -12.65 3.69 7.56
CA TRP A 22 -12.28 4.74 6.59
C TRP A 22 -11.46 4.18 5.42
N LEU A 23 -10.52 3.27 5.69
CA LEU A 23 -9.74 2.59 4.66
C LEU A 23 -10.61 1.71 3.75
N LYS A 24 -11.61 1.01 4.29
CA LYS A 24 -12.54 0.21 3.48
C LYS A 24 -13.34 1.10 2.53
N ASP A 25 -13.82 2.24 3.01
CA ASP A 25 -14.54 3.21 2.18
C ASP A 25 -13.61 3.77 1.08
N LEU A 26 -12.35 4.09 1.42
CA LEU A 26 -11.34 4.49 0.43
C LEU A 26 -11.13 3.43 -0.65
N VAL A 27 -10.85 2.17 -0.26
CA VAL A 27 -10.61 1.06 -1.19
C VAL A 27 -11.79 0.83 -2.12
N HIS A 28 -13.01 0.96 -1.60
CA HIS A 28 -14.22 0.88 -2.41
C HIS A 28 -14.28 2.02 -3.44
N ASN A 29 -14.00 3.26 -3.02
CA ASN A 29 -14.13 4.46 -3.85
C ASN A 29 -13.06 4.59 -4.95
N ILE A 30 -11.87 4.04 -4.73
CA ILE A 30 -10.78 4.03 -5.75
C ILE A 30 -10.92 2.86 -6.74
N GLY A 31 -11.94 2.01 -6.58
CA GLY A 31 -12.23 0.94 -7.53
C GLY A 31 -12.43 1.49 -8.94
N GLY A 32 -11.66 0.98 -9.91
CA GLY A 32 -11.71 1.43 -11.30
C GLY A 32 -10.81 2.61 -11.65
N THR A 33 -9.99 3.11 -10.70
CA THR A 33 -8.93 4.08 -11.02
C THR A 33 -7.98 3.51 -12.08
N PRO A 34 -7.71 4.23 -13.19
CA PRO A 34 -6.79 3.77 -14.22
C PRO A 34 -5.42 3.43 -13.65
N GLY A 35 -4.93 2.22 -13.93
CA GLY A 35 -3.62 1.76 -13.48
C GLY A 35 -3.60 1.18 -12.06
N LEU A 36 -4.67 1.32 -11.28
CA LEU A 36 -4.80 0.61 -10.01
C LEU A 36 -5.07 -0.87 -10.30
N ASN A 37 -4.17 -1.74 -9.87
CA ASN A 37 -4.34 -3.19 -10.00
C ASN A 37 -5.09 -3.73 -8.78
N GLU A 38 -4.69 -3.31 -7.58
CA GLU A 38 -5.26 -3.83 -6.34
C GLU A 38 -5.05 -2.86 -5.17
N ALA A 39 -5.97 -2.85 -4.21
CA ALA A 39 -5.76 -2.22 -2.91
C ALA A 39 -6.24 -3.16 -1.79
N ARG A 40 -5.40 -3.37 -0.77
CA ARG A 40 -5.68 -4.28 0.35
C ARG A 40 -5.35 -3.64 1.69
N ILE A 41 -6.12 -4.00 2.71
CA ILE A 41 -5.96 -3.54 4.08
C ILE A 41 -5.49 -4.71 4.93
N TYR A 42 -4.48 -4.47 5.76
CA TYR A 42 -3.92 -5.44 6.69
C TYR A 42 -3.90 -4.86 8.09
N THR A 43 -4.03 -5.74 9.08
CA THR A 43 -3.76 -5.42 10.49
C THR A 43 -2.64 -6.33 10.98
N HIS A 44 -1.80 -5.82 11.87
CA HIS A 44 -0.71 -6.60 12.43
C HIS A 44 -1.26 -7.65 13.39
N SER A 45 -0.86 -8.90 13.23
CA SER A 45 -1.39 -10.03 14.01
C SER A 45 -1.08 -9.96 15.51
N ALA A 46 -0.01 -9.28 15.89
CA ALA A 46 0.47 -9.20 17.28
C ALA A 46 0.57 -7.78 17.86
N VAL A 47 0.26 -6.74 17.09
CA VAL A 47 0.40 -5.35 17.53
C VAL A 47 -0.93 -4.64 17.29
N PRO A 48 -1.79 -4.57 18.32
CA PRO A 48 -3.05 -3.84 18.22
C PRO A 48 -2.81 -2.38 17.83
N GLY A 49 -3.61 -1.84 16.92
CA GLY A 49 -3.46 -0.48 16.41
C GLY A 49 -2.48 -0.33 15.25
N ASP A 50 -1.85 -1.40 14.76
CA ASP A 50 -0.93 -1.34 13.61
C ASP A 50 -1.64 -1.82 12.34
N VAL A 51 -1.93 -0.86 11.45
CA VAL A 51 -2.74 -1.05 10.23
C VAL A 51 -1.89 -0.69 9.03
N SER A 52 -2.07 -1.41 7.92
CA SER A 52 -1.40 -1.08 6.67
C SER A 52 -2.34 -1.14 5.47
N LEU A 53 -2.28 -0.12 4.63
CA LEU A 53 -2.88 -0.07 3.31
C LEU A 53 -1.79 -0.35 2.28
N HIS A 54 -2.03 -1.34 1.43
CA HIS A 54 -1.18 -1.68 0.30
C HIS A 54 -1.92 -1.31 -0.98
N ILE A 55 -1.30 -0.52 -1.86
CA ILE A 55 -1.86 -0.11 -3.15
C ILE A 55 -0.92 -0.59 -4.25
N LEU A 56 -1.36 -1.56 -5.04
CA LEU A 56 -0.62 -2.13 -6.14
C LEU A 56 -1.03 -1.46 -7.45
N TRP A 57 -0.06 -0.92 -8.15
CA TRP A 57 -0.23 -0.21 -9.41
C TRP A 57 0.41 -0.97 -10.56
N ASN A 58 -0.18 -0.84 -11.74
CA ASN A 58 0.39 -1.31 -13.00
C ASN A 58 0.28 -0.20 -14.06
N THR A 59 1.24 0.72 -14.06
CA THR A 59 1.30 1.87 -14.97
C THR A 59 2.67 1.96 -15.65
N VAL A 60 2.76 2.67 -16.78
CA VAL A 60 4.02 2.84 -17.54
C VAL A 60 4.66 4.23 -17.27
N GLN A 61 4.00 5.10 -16.51
CA GLN A 61 4.49 6.44 -16.18
C GLN A 61 5.72 6.42 -15.28
N ASP A 62 6.56 7.47 -15.36
CA ASP A 62 7.76 7.64 -14.54
C ASP A 62 7.42 7.64 -13.05
N ILE A 63 7.88 6.60 -12.35
CA ILE A 63 7.50 6.29 -10.98
C ILE A 63 8.59 6.82 -10.05
N HIS A 64 8.51 8.12 -9.76
CA HIS A 64 9.40 8.77 -8.79
C HIS A 64 8.64 9.43 -7.64
N ALA A 65 7.31 9.44 -7.68
CA ALA A 65 6.45 10.07 -6.70
C ALA A 65 5.34 9.13 -6.21
N GLU A 66 4.87 9.39 -5.00
CA GLU A 66 3.67 8.79 -4.41
C GLU A 66 2.44 9.08 -5.29
N SER A 67 1.45 8.20 -5.30
CA SER A 67 0.21 8.50 -6.02
C SER A 67 -0.58 9.59 -5.31
N GLU A 68 -1.44 10.31 -6.03
CA GLU A 68 -2.37 11.27 -5.43
C GLU A 68 -3.27 10.61 -4.38
N ILE A 69 -3.70 9.36 -4.63
CA ILE A 69 -4.49 8.56 -3.68
C ILE A 69 -3.65 8.23 -2.43
N GLY A 70 -2.40 7.81 -2.62
CA GLY A 70 -1.49 7.47 -1.53
C GLY A 70 -1.20 8.68 -0.64
N LEU A 71 -0.88 9.83 -1.26
CA LEU A 71 -0.67 11.11 -0.59
C LEU A 71 -1.90 11.54 0.21
N MET A 72 -3.09 11.53 -0.41
CA MET A 72 -4.33 11.91 0.25
C MET A 72 -4.64 10.99 1.44
N ALA A 73 -4.38 9.69 1.29
CA ALA A 73 -4.53 8.75 2.39
C ALA A 73 -3.53 9.00 3.52
N ALA A 74 -2.25 9.19 3.20
CA ALA A 74 -1.22 9.50 4.18
C ALA A 74 -1.54 10.77 4.97
N GLU A 75 -1.88 11.87 4.29
CA GLU A 75 -2.26 13.13 4.94
C GLU A 75 -3.48 12.97 5.84
N THR A 76 -4.51 12.24 5.38
CA THR A 76 -5.72 12.00 6.18
C THR A 76 -5.42 11.16 7.42
N LEU A 77 -4.52 10.18 7.32
CA LEU A 77 -4.22 9.23 8.37
C LEU A 77 -3.24 9.77 9.43
N LYS A 78 -2.39 10.75 9.10
CA LYS A 78 -1.43 11.38 10.03
C LYS A 78 -2.06 11.87 11.34
N LYS A 79 -3.33 12.31 11.32
CA LYS A 79 -4.03 12.77 12.53
C LYS A 79 -4.36 11.66 13.52
N TYR A 80 -4.29 10.39 13.12
CA TYR A 80 -4.62 9.24 13.96
C TYR A 80 -3.39 8.58 14.60
N GLY A 81 -2.15 8.96 14.24
CA GLY A 81 -0.96 8.34 14.83
C GLY A 81 0.32 8.51 14.01
N ILE A 82 1.27 7.61 14.24
CA ILE A 82 2.57 7.62 13.55
C ILE A 82 2.43 6.89 12.22
N LEU A 83 2.78 7.57 11.14
CA LEU A 83 2.60 7.08 9.78
C LEU A 83 3.93 6.92 9.05
N ASP A 84 4.04 5.84 8.29
CA ASP A 84 5.10 5.56 7.34
C ASP A 84 4.48 5.33 5.95
N HIS A 85 5.00 6.01 4.92
CA HIS A 85 4.56 5.86 3.52
C HIS A 85 5.78 5.58 2.67
N THR A 86 5.77 4.41 2.03
CA THR A 86 6.89 3.98 1.18
C THR A 86 6.40 3.51 -0.19
N VAL A 87 7.23 3.71 -1.20
CA VAL A 87 6.98 3.31 -2.59
C VAL A 87 8.04 2.30 -3.01
N TRP A 88 7.61 1.15 -3.53
CA TRP A 88 8.49 0.06 -3.93
C TRP A 88 8.24 -0.36 -5.37
N LEU A 89 9.32 -0.53 -6.14
CA LEU A 89 9.25 -1.04 -7.51
C LEU A 89 9.40 -2.55 -7.51
N ARG A 90 8.53 -3.27 -8.23
CA ARG A 90 8.71 -4.71 -8.41
C ARG A 90 9.95 -4.98 -9.27
N LYS A 91 10.89 -5.77 -8.73
CA LYS A 91 12.13 -6.17 -9.41
C LYS A 91 12.20 -7.66 -9.79
N GLY A 92 11.21 -8.48 -9.43
CA GLY A 92 11.18 -9.91 -9.74
C GLY A 92 9.79 -10.54 -9.62
N ASN A 93 9.67 -11.80 -10.07
CA ASN A 93 8.45 -12.62 -9.94
C ASN A 93 8.67 -13.70 -8.88
N ASN A 94 7.58 -14.18 -8.25
CA ASN A 94 7.56 -15.34 -7.36
C ASN A 94 8.42 -16.49 -7.90
N GLY A 95 9.58 -16.76 -7.29
CA GLY A 95 10.35 -18.02 -7.32
C GLY A 95 10.79 -18.64 -8.66
N ASN A 96 10.22 -18.23 -9.79
CA ASN A 96 10.51 -18.71 -11.13
C ASN A 96 11.06 -17.53 -11.93
N ASP A 97 12.33 -17.22 -11.67
CA ASP A 97 13.14 -16.54 -12.66
C ASP A 97 13.84 -17.59 -13.53
N PRO A 98 13.37 -17.87 -14.76
CA PRO A 98 14.05 -18.78 -15.67
C PRO A 98 15.42 -18.24 -16.13
N ARG A 99 15.80 -17.01 -15.77
CA ARG A 99 17.11 -16.42 -16.10
C ARG A 99 18.21 -16.76 -15.10
N GLY A 100 17.93 -17.64 -14.13
CA GLY A 100 18.93 -18.23 -13.23
C GLY A 100 19.72 -19.42 -13.81
N GLN A 101 19.59 -19.75 -15.09
CA GLN A 101 20.48 -20.73 -15.71
C GLN A 101 21.77 -20.08 -16.23
N VAL A 102 22.82 -20.32 -15.44
CA VAL A 102 24.20 -20.62 -15.87
C VAL A 102 24.93 -19.57 -16.72
N THR A 103 25.94 -18.96 -16.10
CA THR A 103 27.29 -19.02 -16.66
C THR A 103 28.26 -19.44 -15.56
N ARG A 104 28.96 -20.54 -15.81
CA ARG A 104 30.04 -21.12 -15.01
C ARG A 104 31.16 -20.12 -14.75
#